data_AF-A0A9X3YD59-F1
#
_entry.id   AF-A0A9X3YD59-F1
#
_cell.length_a   1.000
_cell.length_b   1.000
_cell.length_c   1.000
_cell.angle_alpha   90.00
_cell.angle_beta   90.00
_cell.angle_gamma   90.00
#
_symmetry.space_group_name_H-M   'P 1'
#
loop_
_entity.id
_entity.type
_entity.pdbx_description
1 polymer ?
#
loop_
_entity_poly.entity_id
_entity_poly.type
_entity_poly.pdbx_seq_one_letter_code
_entity_poly.pdbx_strand_id
1 'polypeptide(L)'
;MIEMTILKELVAESLGELLESVKEIRIEDINIEELDKPVDLELPRNELTPLSEETKEVLSEEGYSDEVLESINSEEEAAIYRDAGLECQTVNGNDALINTEIDLDQTDALGDTNLERMGKGKSPLDVNGKPIELHHVGQKADSPLAELTHAQHMENGNNTILHDTTKESEIDRGAFAKEREAHWKARAEEIKQRQEEAA
;
A
#
# COMPACT_ATOMS: atom_id res chain seq x y z
N MET A 1 -13.61 5.84 -24.72
CA MET A 1 -14.50 7.01 -24.52
C MET A 1 -15.87 6.66 -23.93
N ILE A 2 -16.17 5.39 -23.64
CA ILE A 2 -17.48 4.96 -23.11
C ILE A 2 -17.49 4.91 -21.57
N GLU A 3 -16.35 4.64 -20.91
CA GLU A 3 -16.24 4.54 -19.44
C GLU A 3 -16.45 5.85 -18.67
N MET A 4 -15.86 6.97 -19.12
CA MET A 4 -16.00 8.25 -18.42
C MET A 4 -17.43 8.83 -18.45
N THR A 5 -18.25 8.40 -19.42
CA THR A 5 -19.63 8.90 -19.56
C THR A 5 -20.54 8.20 -18.55
N ILE A 6 -20.39 6.88 -18.38
CA ILE A 6 -21.16 6.08 -17.44
C ILE A 6 -20.84 6.49 -16.00
N LEU A 7 -19.57 6.74 -15.67
CA LEU A 7 -19.19 7.20 -14.33
C LEU A 7 -19.74 8.60 -14.01
N LYS A 8 -19.80 9.50 -14.99
CA LYS A 8 -20.40 10.84 -14.84
C LYS A 8 -21.91 10.78 -14.67
N GLU A 9 -22.60 9.89 -15.39
CA GLU A 9 -24.05 9.68 -15.23
C GLU A 9 -24.37 9.09 -13.86
N LEU A 10 -23.63 8.07 -13.40
CA LEU A 10 -23.87 7.44 -12.10
C LEU A 10 -23.66 8.41 -10.91
N VAL A 11 -22.60 9.25 -10.98
CA VAL A 11 -22.35 10.29 -9.97
C VAL A 11 -23.41 11.39 -10.03
N ALA A 12 -23.89 11.75 -11.23
CA ALA A 12 -24.94 12.76 -11.40
C ALA A 12 -26.32 12.27 -10.92
N GLU A 13 -26.64 11.00 -11.13
CA GLU A 13 -27.86 10.37 -10.62
C GLU A 13 -27.85 10.30 -9.08
N SER A 14 -26.74 9.83 -8.49
CA SER A 14 -26.56 9.78 -7.02
C SER A 14 -26.63 11.18 -6.38
N LEU A 15 -25.98 12.18 -6.99
CA LEU A 15 -26.00 13.55 -6.48
C LEU A 15 -27.37 14.22 -6.66
N GLY A 16 -28.11 13.84 -7.71
CA GLY A 16 -29.47 14.31 -7.98
C GLY A 16 -30.48 13.80 -6.96
N GLU A 17 -30.42 12.51 -6.61
CA GLU A 17 -31.25 11.92 -5.55
C GLU A 17 -30.95 12.54 -4.18
N LEU A 18 -29.67 12.76 -3.87
CA LEU A 18 -29.23 13.49 -2.68
C LEU A 18 -29.78 14.92 -2.65
N LEU A 19 -29.69 15.67 -3.75
CA LEU A 19 -30.19 17.04 -3.84
C LEU A 19 -31.72 17.13 -3.66
N GLU A 20 -32.47 16.14 -4.15
CA GLU A 20 -33.92 16.15 -4.01
C GLU A 20 -34.36 15.84 -2.58
N SER A 21 -33.65 14.93 -1.90
CA SER A 21 -33.88 14.69 -0.46
C SER A 21 -33.57 15.90 0.41
N VAL A 22 -32.56 16.70 0.06
CA VAL A 22 -32.20 17.94 0.79
C VAL A 22 -33.21 19.05 0.59
N LYS A 23 -33.89 19.13 -0.56
CA LYS A 23 -34.93 20.14 -0.83
C LYS A 23 -36.18 19.98 0.04
N GLU A 24 -36.42 18.78 0.59
CA GLU A 24 -37.55 18.52 1.47
C GLU A 24 -37.24 18.78 2.95
N ILE A 25 -35.98 19.05 3.31
CA ILE A 25 -35.57 19.33 4.68
C ILE A 25 -36.06 20.72 5.08
N ARG A 26 -36.99 20.78 6.03
CA ARG A 26 -37.44 22.04 6.64
C ARG A 26 -36.51 22.38 7.79
N ILE A 27 -36.13 23.66 7.90
CA ILE A 27 -35.22 24.16 8.94
C ILE A 27 -35.78 23.88 10.36
N GLU A 28 -37.10 23.79 10.48
CA GLU A 28 -37.83 23.50 11.72
C GLU A 28 -37.60 22.07 12.24
N ASP A 29 -37.23 21.13 11.37
CA ASP A 29 -37.08 19.70 11.68
C ASP A 29 -35.62 19.30 11.92
N ILE A 30 -34.68 20.24 11.79
CA ILE A 30 -33.24 19.99 11.97
C ILE A 30 -32.89 20.09 13.46
N ASN A 31 -32.50 18.96 14.06
CA ASN A 31 -31.96 18.94 15.41
C ASN A 31 -30.51 19.44 15.41
N ILE A 32 -30.29 20.65 15.92
CA ILE A 32 -28.97 21.29 15.96
C ILE A 32 -27.96 20.51 16.82
N GLU A 33 -28.43 19.78 17.85
CA GLU A 33 -27.56 18.94 18.69
C GLU A 33 -27.06 17.67 17.98
N GLU A 34 -27.74 17.22 16.92
CA GLU A 34 -27.28 16.11 16.07
C GLU A 34 -26.21 16.57 15.06
N LEU A 35 -26.23 17.84 14.65
CA LEU A 35 -25.26 18.41 13.70
C LEU A 35 -23.88 18.68 14.32
N ASP A 36 -23.83 18.93 15.63
CA ASP A 36 -22.58 19.23 16.35
C ASP A 36 -21.85 17.95 16.80
N LYS A 37 -22.44 16.78 16.55
CA LYS A 37 -21.76 15.50 16.70
C LYS A 37 -20.80 15.33 15.51
N PRO A 38 -19.56 14.87 15.73
CA PRO A 38 -18.73 14.44 14.62
C PRO A 38 -19.50 13.37 13.85
N VAL A 39 -19.67 13.57 12.55
CA VAL A 39 -20.11 12.51 11.65
C VAL A 39 -18.96 11.52 11.61
N ASP A 40 -19.03 10.49 12.46
CA ASP A 40 -18.31 9.24 12.22
C ASP A 40 -18.95 8.64 10.99
N LEU A 41 -18.48 9.08 9.82
CA LEU A 41 -18.80 8.45 8.55
C LEU A 41 -18.07 7.10 8.57
N GLU A 42 -18.64 6.14 9.32
CA GLU A 42 -18.40 4.73 9.07
C GLU A 42 -19.02 4.42 7.70
N LEU A 43 -18.36 4.90 6.65
CA LEU A 43 -18.58 4.37 5.32
C LEU A 43 -18.34 2.87 5.46
N PRO A 44 -19.33 2.01 5.14
CA PRO A 44 -19.08 0.58 5.15
C PRO A 44 -17.87 0.35 4.27
N ARG A 45 -16.80 -0.22 4.85
CA ARG A 45 -15.66 -0.71 4.06
C ARG A 45 -16.29 -1.57 2.98
N ASN A 46 -16.09 -1.24 1.71
CA ASN A 46 -16.47 -2.17 0.65
C ASN A 46 -15.85 -3.52 1.02
N GLU A 47 -16.66 -4.57 1.12
CA GLU A 47 -16.14 -5.90 1.38
C GLU A 47 -15.11 -6.20 0.28
N LEU A 48 -13.84 -6.31 0.68
CA LEU A 48 -12.76 -6.59 -0.24
C LEU A 48 -13.01 -7.96 -0.85
N THR A 49 -12.73 -8.08 -2.14
CA THR A 49 -12.99 -9.32 -2.86
C THR A 49 -11.89 -10.33 -2.52
N PRO A 50 -12.24 -11.55 -2.06
CA PRO A 50 -11.24 -12.57 -1.78
C PRO A 50 -10.41 -12.89 -3.01
N LEU A 51 -9.11 -13.11 -2.83
CA LEU A 51 -8.20 -13.44 -3.92
C LEU A 51 -8.62 -14.76 -4.60
N SER A 52 -8.90 -14.69 -5.90
CA SER A 52 -9.29 -15.81 -6.73
C SER A 52 -8.10 -16.68 -7.12
N GLU A 53 -8.37 -17.95 -7.43
CA GLU A 53 -7.33 -18.88 -7.92
C GLU A 53 -6.79 -18.46 -9.29
N GLU A 54 -7.60 -17.81 -10.12
CA GLU A 54 -7.17 -17.26 -11.41
C GLU A 54 -6.12 -16.15 -11.22
N THR A 55 -6.37 -15.21 -10.30
CA THR A 55 -5.39 -14.15 -9.99
C THR A 55 -4.12 -14.73 -9.39
N LYS A 56 -4.20 -15.75 -8.53
CA LYS A 56 -3.01 -16.44 -8.02
C LYS A 56 -2.18 -17.08 -9.12
N GLU A 57 -2.82 -17.72 -10.09
CA GLU A 57 -2.12 -18.33 -11.24
C GLU A 57 -1.39 -17.26 -12.05
N VAL A 58 -2.04 -16.12 -12.33
CA VAL A 58 -1.41 -14.98 -13.02
C VAL A 58 -0.23 -14.42 -12.23
N LEU A 59 -0.39 -14.16 -10.94
CA LEU A 59 0.70 -13.61 -10.11
C LEU A 59 1.87 -14.59 -9.99
N SER A 60 1.58 -15.90 -9.94
CA SER A 60 2.61 -16.95 -9.97
C SER A 60 3.40 -16.92 -11.28
N GLU A 61 2.73 -16.75 -12.43
CA GLU A 61 3.38 -16.57 -13.74
C GLU A 61 4.21 -15.27 -13.81
N GLU A 62 3.77 -14.21 -13.12
CA GLU A 62 4.51 -12.95 -12.97
C GLU A 62 5.70 -13.06 -12.01
N GLY A 63 5.88 -14.21 -11.34
CA GLY A 63 7.03 -14.53 -10.51
C GLY A 63 6.83 -14.32 -9.01
N TYR A 64 5.59 -14.12 -8.55
CA TYR A 64 5.27 -14.06 -7.12
C TYR A 64 5.46 -15.45 -6.50
N SER A 65 6.08 -15.50 -5.32
CA SER A 65 6.26 -16.75 -4.60
C SER A 65 4.97 -17.22 -3.92
N ASP A 66 4.86 -18.52 -3.68
CA ASP A 66 3.72 -19.12 -2.98
C ASP A 66 3.48 -18.44 -1.61
N GLU A 67 4.53 -18.05 -0.90
CA GLU A 67 4.45 -17.36 0.40
C GLU A 67 3.76 -15.99 0.30
N VAL A 68 4.06 -15.23 -0.76
CA VAL A 68 3.39 -13.94 -1.03
C VAL A 68 1.93 -14.19 -1.39
N LEU A 69 1.65 -15.15 -2.28
CA LEU A 69 0.29 -15.47 -2.74
C LEU A 69 -0.63 -15.93 -1.60
N GLU A 70 -0.11 -16.70 -0.65
CA GLU A 70 -0.84 -17.14 0.56
C GLU A 70 -1.05 -16.02 1.58
N SER A 71 -0.24 -14.95 1.50
CA SER A 71 -0.31 -13.82 2.42
C SER A 71 -1.30 -12.75 1.96
N ILE A 72 -1.47 -12.54 0.65
CA ILE A 72 -2.41 -11.54 0.09
C ILE A 72 -3.86 -11.84 0.54
N ASN A 73 -4.55 -10.83 1.06
CA ASN A 73 -5.92 -11.01 1.56
C ASN A 73 -7.01 -10.79 0.49
N SER A 74 -6.74 -10.00 -0.56
CA SER A 74 -7.77 -9.56 -1.51
C SER A 74 -7.25 -9.25 -2.91
N GLU A 75 -8.15 -9.24 -3.89
CA GLU A 75 -7.85 -8.81 -5.26
C GLU A 75 -7.40 -7.34 -5.30
N GLU A 76 -8.03 -6.47 -4.49
CA GLU A 76 -7.67 -5.06 -4.44
C GLU A 76 -6.26 -4.85 -3.87
N GLU A 77 -5.86 -5.66 -2.89
CA GLU A 77 -4.49 -5.66 -2.37
C GLU A 77 -3.49 -6.14 -3.44
N ALA A 78 -3.77 -7.25 -4.12
CA ALA A 78 -2.95 -7.75 -5.22
C ALA A 78 -2.77 -6.70 -6.32
N ALA A 79 -3.85 -6.01 -6.68
CA ALA A 79 -3.84 -4.97 -7.70
C ALA A 79 -2.90 -3.81 -7.31
N ILE A 80 -2.84 -3.41 -6.04
CA ILE A 80 -1.91 -2.37 -5.58
C ILE A 80 -0.45 -2.77 -5.84
N TYR A 81 -0.08 -4.01 -5.52
CA TYR A 81 1.29 -4.49 -5.73
C TYR A 81 1.65 -4.58 -7.21
N ARG A 82 0.71 -5.08 -8.04
CA ARG A 82 0.90 -5.19 -9.49
C ARG A 82 0.99 -3.81 -10.15
N ASP A 83 0.10 -2.89 -9.80
CA ASP A 83 0.09 -1.52 -10.33
C ASP A 83 1.31 -0.72 -9.85
N ALA A 84 1.87 -1.07 -8.69
CA ALA A 84 3.13 -0.53 -8.20
C ALA A 84 4.37 -1.10 -8.93
N GLY A 85 4.21 -2.15 -9.75
CA GLY A 85 5.30 -2.78 -10.49
C GLY A 85 6.32 -3.48 -9.59
N LEU A 86 5.88 -4.02 -8.45
CA LEU A 86 6.78 -4.70 -7.52
C LEU A 86 7.18 -6.08 -8.06
N GLU A 87 8.44 -6.45 -7.84
CA GLU A 87 8.98 -7.76 -8.19
C GLU A 87 9.22 -8.59 -6.94
N CYS A 88 8.98 -9.90 -7.01
CA CYS A 88 9.27 -10.79 -5.89
C CYS A 88 10.76 -11.15 -5.85
N GLN A 89 11.41 -10.92 -4.71
CA GLN A 89 12.80 -11.27 -4.46
C GLN A 89 13.00 -11.66 -3.00
N THR A 90 13.82 -12.68 -2.76
CA THR A 90 14.26 -13.02 -1.41
C THR A 90 15.24 -11.95 -0.91
N VAL A 91 14.91 -11.31 0.21
CA VAL A 91 15.73 -10.31 0.90
C VAL A 91 15.91 -10.76 2.35
N ASN A 92 17.15 -10.83 2.84
CA ASN A 92 17.44 -11.28 4.20
C ASN A 92 16.90 -12.70 4.54
N GLY A 93 16.72 -13.55 3.52
CA GLY A 93 16.20 -14.91 3.68
C GLY A 93 14.67 -15.04 3.73
N ASN A 94 13.93 -13.95 3.60
CA ASN A 94 12.47 -13.94 3.48
C ASN A 94 12.07 -13.39 2.11
N ASP A 95 10.93 -13.81 1.58
CA ASP A 95 10.43 -13.22 0.34
C ASP A 95 9.90 -11.80 0.57
N ALA A 96 10.13 -10.93 -0.41
CA ALA A 96 9.69 -9.55 -0.40
C ALA A 96 9.34 -9.07 -1.80
N LEU A 97 8.31 -8.23 -1.89
CA LEU A 97 7.93 -7.47 -3.07
C LEU A 97 8.76 -6.18 -3.10
N ILE A 98 9.82 -6.19 -3.89
CA ILE A 98 10.81 -5.11 -3.97
C ILE A 98 10.43 -4.07 -5.03
N ASN A 99 10.82 -2.83 -4.79
CA ASN A 99 10.73 -1.77 -5.77
C ASN A 99 12.03 -1.71 -6.59
N THR A 100 11.94 -1.90 -7.91
CA THR A 100 13.09 -1.90 -8.82
C THR A 100 13.42 -0.54 -9.40
N GLU A 101 12.55 0.47 -9.19
CA GLU A 101 12.71 1.83 -9.71
C GLU A 101 13.46 2.77 -8.75
N ILE A 102 13.98 2.25 -7.63
CA ILE A 102 14.74 3.04 -6.66
C ILE A 102 16.04 3.55 -7.30
N ASP A 103 16.17 4.87 -7.44
CA ASP A 103 17.44 5.50 -7.81
C ASP A 103 18.42 5.38 -6.63
N LEU A 104 19.39 4.49 -6.76
CA LEU A 104 20.37 4.19 -5.72
C LEU A 104 21.37 5.33 -5.46
N ASP A 105 21.55 6.22 -6.45
CA ASP A 105 22.50 7.34 -6.40
C ASP A 105 21.83 8.64 -5.96
N GLN A 106 20.49 8.67 -5.87
CA GLN A 106 19.76 9.81 -5.30
C GLN A 106 20.26 10.12 -3.89
N THR A 107 20.67 11.37 -3.67
CA THR A 107 21.19 11.84 -2.38
C THR A 107 20.12 12.54 -1.55
N ASP A 108 20.16 12.31 -0.25
CA ASP A 108 19.37 13.10 0.70
C ASP A 108 19.99 14.48 1.01
N ALA A 109 19.33 15.26 1.87
CA ALA A 109 19.77 16.60 2.26
C ALA A 109 21.12 16.62 3.02
N LEU A 110 21.60 15.47 3.52
CA LEU A 110 22.88 15.33 4.20
C LEU A 110 23.98 14.81 3.24
N GLY A 111 23.62 14.48 2.00
CA GLY A 111 24.52 13.96 0.98
C GLY A 111 24.68 12.45 0.99
N ASP A 112 23.89 11.71 1.79
CA ASP A 112 23.90 10.24 1.76
C ASP A 112 23.10 9.75 0.55
N THR A 113 23.66 8.85 -0.27
CA THR A 113 22.89 8.20 -1.35
C THR A 113 21.85 7.23 -0.79
N ASN A 114 20.85 6.85 -1.60
CA ASN A 114 19.87 5.84 -1.22
C ASN A 114 20.54 4.51 -0.84
N LEU A 115 21.58 4.09 -1.56
CA LEU A 115 22.34 2.89 -1.19
C LEU A 115 23.04 3.03 0.18
N GLU A 116 23.59 4.21 0.48
CA GLU A 116 24.20 4.48 1.78
C GLU A 116 23.17 4.54 2.91
N ARG A 117 22.00 5.12 2.64
CA ARG A 117 20.86 5.14 3.58
C ARG A 117 20.41 3.73 3.93
N MET A 118 20.21 2.89 2.91
CA MET A 118 19.84 1.48 3.08
C MET A 118 20.89 0.72 3.88
N GLY A 119 22.19 0.94 3.59
CA GLY A 119 23.30 0.35 4.36
C GLY A 119 23.34 0.81 5.83
N LYS A 120 22.76 1.96 6.16
CA LYS A 120 22.57 2.44 7.55
C LYS A 120 21.24 1.95 8.16
N GLY A 121 20.48 1.11 7.45
CA GLY A 121 19.16 0.61 7.85
C GLY A 121 18.05 1.64 7.74
N LYS A 122 18.27 2.73 6.99
CA LYS A 122 17.25 3.75 6.70
C LYS A 122 16.59 3.45 5.37
N SER A 123 15.29 3.75 5.28
CA SER A 123 14.59 3.66 4.01
C SER A 123 15.25 4.54 2.93
N PRO A 124 15.38 4.03 1.70
CA PRO A 124 15.67 4.86 0.54
C PRO A 124 14.53 5.85 0.31
N LEU A 125 14.80 6.88 -0.48
CA LEU A 125 13.85 7.90 -0.88
C LEU A 125 13.31 7.58 -2.27
N ASP A 126 12.04 7.91 -2.50
CA ASP A 126 11.42 7.90 -3.82
C ASP A 126 11.86 9.14 -4.64
N VAL A 127 11.39 9.20 -5.89
CA VAL A 127 11.64 10.33 -6.81
C VAL A 127 11.20 11.70 -6.27
N ASN A 128 10.30 11.73 -5.29
CA ASN A 128 9.80 12.93 -4.63
C ASN A 128 10.56 13.27 -3.33
N GLY A 129 11.54 12.45 -2.95
CA GLY A 129 12.29 12.59 -1.70
C GLY A 129 11.54 12.09 -0.46
N LYS A 130 10.43 11.35 -0.63
CA LYS A 130 9.72 10.69 0.48
C LYS A 130 10.33 9.32 0.76
N PRO A 131 10.48 8.90 2.03
CA PRO A 131 10.94 7.55 2.35
C PRO A 131 10.04 6.47 1.77
N ILE A 132 10.62 5.42 1.21
CA ILE A 132 9.91 4.20 0.86
C ILE A 132 9.51 3.47 2.14
N GLU A 133 8.26 3.03 2.17
CA GLU A 133 7.61 2.40 3.31
C GLU A 133 7.58 0.89 3.11
N LEU A 134 7.73 0.16 4.21
CA LEU A 134 7.58 -1.29 4.22
C LEU A 134 6.20 -1.64 4.75
N HIS A 135 5.53 -2.56 4.07
CA HIS A 135 4.21 -3.07 4.43
C HIS A 135 4.26 -4.59 4.58
N HIS A 136 3.64 -5.14 5.61
CA HIS A 136 3.47 -6.60 5.75
C HIS A 136 2.30 -7.06 4.88
N VAL A 137 2.56 -7.90 3.89
CA VAL A 137 1.54 -8.40 2.96
C VAL A 137 0.44 -9.12 3.75
N GLY A 138 -0.81 -8.69 3.57
CA GLY A 138 -1.94 -9.22 4.30
C GLY A 138 -2.01 -8.83 5.79
N GLN A 139 -1.21 -7.86 6.24
CA GLN A 139 -1.19 -7.34 7.61
C GLN A 139 -0.86 -8.40 8.69
N LYS A 140 -0.09 -9.44 8.34
CA LYS A 140 0.37 -10.48 9.27
C LYS A 140 1.81 -10.20 9.72
N ALA A 141 2.15 -10.53 10.97
CA ALA A 141 3.48 -10.23 11.49
C ALA A 141 4.61 -11.09 10.89
N ASP A 142 4.26 -12.25 10.34
CA ASP A 142 5.15 -13.26 9.77
C ASP A 142 5.05 -13.36 8.24
N SER A 143 4.38 -12.42 7.58
CA SER A 143 4.25 -12.38 6.12
C SER A 143 5.44 -11.68 5.43
N PRO A 144 5.64 -11.93 4.13
CA PRO A 144 6.48 -11.13 3.25
C PRO A 144 6.26 -9.62 3.37
N LEU A 145 7.31 -8.86 3.02
CA LEU A 145 7.28 -7.39 3.00
C LEU A 145 7.05 -6.85 1.59
N ALA A 146 6.38 -5.71 1.46
CA ALA A 146 6.25 -4.94 0.23
C ALA A 146 6.87 -3.54 0.37
N GLU A 147 7.70 -3.15 -0.60
CA GLU A 147 8.38 -1.86 -0.70
C GLU A 147 7.51 -0.85 -1.47
N LEU A 148 6.72 -0.05 -0.77
CA LEU A 148 5.77 0.89 -1.37
C LEU A 148 6.20 2.34 -1.19
N THR A 149 5.97 3.18 -2.19
CA THR A 149 6.00 4.63 -1.98
C THR A 149 4.85 5.05 -1.05
N HIS A 150 4.99 6.20 -0.38
CA HIS A 150 3.92 6.72 0.46
C HIS A 150 2.58 6.87 -0.29
N ALA A 151 2.62 7.26 -1.56
CA ALA A 151 1.42 7.39 -2.38
C ALA A 151 0.76 6.02 -2.65
N GLN A 152 1.56 4.99 -2.95
CA GLN A 152 1.06 3.63 -3.15
C GLN A 152 0.55 2.99 -1.85
N HIS A 153 1.11 3.36 -0.69
CA HIS A 153 0.71 2.79 0.59
C HIS A 153 -0.50 3.49 1.23
N MET A 154 -0.55 4.84 1.15
CA MET A 154 -1.46 5.64 1.99
C MET A 154 -2.52 6.43 1.21
N GLU A 155 -2.27 6.73 -0.06
CA GLU A 155 -3.12 7.64 -0.84
C GLU A 155 -4.15 6.86 -1.68
N ASN A 156 -5.08 7.57 -2.33
CA ASN A 156 -6.09 7.01 -3.28
C ASN A 156 -6.98 5.86 -2.74
N GLY A 157 -7.14 5.74 -1.42
CA GLY A 157 -7.92 4.67 -0.79
C GLY A 157 -7.11 3.41 -0.48
N ASN A 158 -5.83 3.35 -0.88
CA ASN A 158 -4.96 2.20 -0.61
C ASN A 158 -4.77 1.97 0.89
N ASN A 159 -4.75 3.04 1.69
CA ASN A 159 -4.69 2.92 3.15
C ASN A 159 -5.80 2.02 3.71
N THR A 160 -7.04 2.13 3.20
CA THR A 160 -8.18 1.34 3.69
C THR A 160 -8.20 -0.10 3.15
N ILE A 161 -7.48 -0.35 2.07
CA ILE A 161 -7.32 -1.68 1.47
C ILE A 161 -6.23 -2.43 2.24
N LEU A 162 -5.05 -1.82 2.34
CA LEU A 162 -3.84 -2.39 2.96
C LEU A 162 -3.91 -2.44 4.50
N HIS A 163 -4.66 -1.54 5.14
CA HIS A 163 -4.84 -1.54 6.60
C HIS A 163 -6.30 -1.78 6.97
N ASP A 164 -6.56 -2.98 7.48
CA ASP A 164 -7.78 -3.32 8.21
C ASP A 164 -7.68 -2.83 9.65
N THR A 165 -8.25 -1.66 9.92
CA THR A 165 -8.30 -1.05 11.26
C THR A 165 -9.36 -1.67 12.17
N THR A 166 -10.20 -2.57 11.65
CA THR A 166 -11.22 -3.28 12.45
C THR A 166 -10.63 -4.47 13.19
N LYS A 167 -9.46 -4.96 12.75
CA LYS A 167 -8.71 -6.03 13.39
C LYS A 167 -7.70 -5.45 14.38
N GLU A 168 -7.47 -6.18 15.47
CA GLU A 168 -6.38 -5.85 16.38
C GLU A 168 -5.04 -6.04 15.64
N SER A 169 -4.14 -5.07 15.76
CA SER A 169 -2.83 -5.12 15.10
C SER A 169 -1.97 -6.22 15.71
N GLU A 170 -1.63 -7.23 14.91
CA GLU A 170 -0.69 -8.30 15.29
C GLU A 170 0.77 -7.81 15.32
N ILE A 171 1.04 -6.65 14.73
CA ILE A 171 2.40 -6.11 14.56
C ILE A 171 2.94 -5.47 15.85
N ASP A 172 4.03 -6.02 16.38
CA ASP A 172 4.86 -5.35 17.38
C ASP A 172 5.69 -4.24 16.70
N ARG A 173 5.42 -2.98 17.04
CA ARG A 173 6.07 -1.81 16.41
C ARG A 173 7.58 -1.76 16.64
N GLY A 174 8.06 -2.26 17.78
CA GLY A 174 9.48 -2.29 18.13
C GLY A 174 10.22 -3.42 17.40
N ALA A 175 9.59 -4.59 17.26
CA ALA A 175 10.09 -5.68 16.44
C ALA A 175 10.13 -5.27 14.97
N PHE A 176 9.04 -4.68 14.46
CA PHE A 176 8.97 -4.23 13.07
C PHE A 176 10.01 -3.14 12.77
N ALA A 177 10.31 -2.24 13.71
CA ALA A 177 11.38 -1.27 13.51
C ALA A 177 12.76 -1.93 13.27
N LYS A 178 13.05 -3.03 13.96
CA LYS A 178 14.29 -3.80 13.76
C LYS A 178 14.26 -4.59 12.46
N GLU A 179 13.11 -5.16 12.11
CA GLU A 179 12.90 -5.87 10.86
C GLU A 179 13.14 -4.94 9.65
N ARG A 180 12.56 -3.73 9.66
CA ARG A 180 12.82 -2.73 8.61
C ARG A 180 14.29 -2.36 8.49
N GLU A 181 14.98 -2.18 9.63
CA GLU A 181 16.41 -1.87 9.65
C GLU A 181 17.23 -3.01 9.03
N ALA A 182 16.90 -4.26 9.36
CA ALA A 182 17.55 -5.45 8.83
C ALA A 182 17.27 -5.64 7.34
N HIS A 183 16.01 -5.48 6.91
CA HIS A 183 15.59 -5.55 5.52
C HIS A 183 16.41 -4.62 4.64
N TRP A 184 16.47 -3.33 4.99
CA TRP A 184 17.21 -2.35 4.18
C TRP A 184 18.72 -2.59 4.14
N LYS A 185 19.32 -3.07 5.24
CA LYS A 185 20.74 -3.43 5.26
C LYS A 185 21.03 -4.62 4.34
N ALA A 186 20.25 -5.69 4.45
CA ALA A 186 20.39 -6.87 3.59
C ALA A 186 20.18 -6.50 2.12
N ARG A 187 19.13 -5.72 1.83
CA ARG A 187 18.85 -5.18 0.49
C ARG A 187 20.06 -4.43 -0.08
N ALA A 188 20.70 -3.56 0.72
CA ALA A 188 21.90 -2.84 0.29
C ALA A 188 23.10 -3.76 0.03
N GLU A 189 23.30 -4.77 0.87
CA GLU A 189 24.38 -5.76 0.71
C GLU A 189 24.20 -6.58 -0.58
N GLU A 190 22.99 -7.07 -0.84
CA GLU A 190 22.65 -7.82 -2.05
C GLU A 190 22.81 -6.99 -3.33
N ILE A 191 22.48 -5.70 -3.29
CA ILE A 191 22.68 -4.78 -4.41
C ILE A 191 24.18 -4.60 -4.68
N LYS A 192 24.99 -4.37 -3.63
CA LYS A 192 26.44 -4.23 -3.76
C LYS A 192 27.07 -5.48 -4.34
N GLN A 193 26.69 -6.65 -3.85
CA GLN A 193 27.20 -7.92 -4.36
C GLN A 193 26.87 -8.09 -5.86
N ARG A 194 25.63 -7.81 -6.27
CA ARG A 194 25.24 -7.86 -7.69
C ARG A 194 26.02 -6.88 -8.57
N GLN A 195 26.29 -5.68 -8.07
CA GLN A 195 27.10 -4.68 -8.79
C GLN A 195 28.56 -5.13 -8.92
N GLU A 196 29.13 -5.77 -7.90
CA GLU A 196 30.49 -6.34 -7.93
C GLU A 196 30.60 -7.53 -8.91
N GLU A 197 29.59 -8.40 -8.96
CA GLU A 197 29.56 -9.55 -9.88
C GLU A 197 29.37 -9.14 -11.34
N ALA A 198 28.76 -7.97 -11.59
CA ALA A 198 28.53 -7.42 -12.93
C ALA A 198 29.71 -6.59 -13.47
N ALA A 199 30.72 -6.29 -12.66
CA ALA A 199 31.90 -5.48 -12.99
C ALA A 199 33.09 -6.31 -13.51
#